data_AF-A0A2Z5UTH4-F1
#
_entry.id   AF-A0A2Z5UTH4-F1
#
_cell.length_a   1.000
_cell.length_b   1.000
_cell.length_c   1.000
_cell.angle_alpha   90.00
_cell.angle_beta   90.00
_cell.angle_gamma   90.00
#
_symmetry.space_group_name_H-M   'P 1'
#
loop_
_entity.id
_entity.type
_entity.pdbx_description
1 polymer ?
#
loop_
_entity_poly.entity_id
_entity_poly.type
_entity_poly.pdbx_seq_one_letter_code
_entity_poly.pdbx_strand_id
1 'polypeptide(L)'
;MVETALIHVEANRGDPERLALMLPGADAPVAPTHWSFGQLASQVGAPAAYLRQLPAPLAAINLQYGLTSNRAEQIKTLETKDGHGGSRVELRAVTGPDYGRIYDHELVEAVQKIAGNGTGDTRWKVPGVLDWSTGIYNPRVDISKDTTTLYASDRDVFLFLVDDLNPIEAGRLPDGSPDLYFRGFYCWNSEVGAKTLGMASFYLRAVCQNRNLWGVEDFEEISIRHSKYAANRFAHEAAPALEGFANSSPLPFVNGIKAARERIVARTDEERGDFLRHRGFSKAETGKIIETVLAEEGRPPESIFDFVQGITALARGKAHQDARLDMEGKAKKLLDRVH
;
A
#
# COMPACT_ATOMS: atom_id res chain seq x y z
N MET A 1 -26.15 -12.89 -9.10
CA MET A 1 -26.62 -11.64 -8.47
C MET A 1 -27.82 -12.01 -7.63
N VAL A 2 -28.01 -11.32 -6.51
CA VAL A 2 -29.07 -11.59 -5.53
C VAL A 2 -29.95 -10.37 -5.42
N GLU A 3 -31.26 -10.56 -5.53
CA GLU A 3 -32.24 -9.51 -5.26
C GLU A 3 -32.31 -9.26 -3.75
N THR A 4 -32.09 -8.01 -3.33
CA THR A 4 -31.97 -7.65 -1.91
C THR A 4 -33.25 -7.93 -1.13
N ALA A 5 -34.41 -7.68 -1.73
CA ALA A 5 -35.72 -7.90 -1.12
C ALA A 5 -36.01 -9.38 -0.83
N LEU A 6 -35.33 -10.31 -1.50
CA LEU A 6 -35.48 -11.75 -1.30
C LEU A 6 -34.53 -12.31 -0.22
N ILE A 7 -33.63 -11.49 0.33
CA ILE A 7 -32.74 -11.91 1.41
C ILE A 7 -33.51 -11.92 2.72
N HIS A 8 -33.46 -13.05 3.43
CA HIS A 8 -34.03 -13.16 4.77
C HIS A 8 -32.93 -13.11 5.82
N VAL A 9 -33.10 -12.27 6.83
CA VAL A 9 -32.18 -12.13 7.96
C VAL A 9 -32.71 -12.92 9.15
N GLU A 10 -31.93 -13.90 9.59
CA GLU A 10 -32.27 -14.76 10.72
C GLU A 10 -31.46 -14.40 11.96
N ALA A 11 -32.15 -14.27 13.10
CA ALA A 11 -31.53 -14.12 14.40
C ALA A 11 -32.42 -14.78 15.46
N ASN A 12 -31.82 -15.35 16.51
CA ASN A 12 -32.54 -16.03 17.59
C ASN A 12 -32.54 -15.15 18.84
N ARG A 13 -33.71 -15.01 19.49
CA ARG A 13 -33.83 -14.27 20.76
C ARG A 13 -32.99 -14.88 21.90
N GLY A 14 -32.74 -16.19 21.85
CA GLY A 14 -31.89 -16.91 22.81
C GLY A 14 -30.39 -16.82 22.52
N ASP A 15 -29.99 -16.18 21.42
CA ASP A 15 -28.58 -16.04 21.03
C ASP A 15 -28.34 -14.61 20.51
N PRO A 16 -28.07 -13.65 21.42
CA PRO A 16 -27.99 -12.23 21.08
C PRO A 16 -26.80 -11.86 20.19
N GLU A 17 -25.84 -12.77 19.99
CA GLU A 17 -24.64 -12.52 19.19
C GLU A 17 -24.76 -13.10 17.77
N ARG A 18 -25.78 -13.91 17.49
CA ARG A 18 -25.86 -14.68 16.25
C ARG A 18 -26.87 -14.10 15.27
N LEU A 19 -26.35 -13.71 14.12
CA LEU A 19 -27.11 -13.29 12.95
C LEU A 19 -26.63 -14.06 11.71
N ALA A 20 -27.56 -14.50 10.87
CA ALA A 20 -27.30 -15.15 9.59
C ALA A 20 -28.23 -14.61 8.51
N LEU A 21 -27.87 -14.84 7.24
CA LEU A 21 -28.69 -14.53 6.09
C LEU A 21 -29.04 -15.81 5.34
N MET A 22 -30.32 -15.94 4.99
CA MET A 22 -30.78 -16.89 3.99
C MET A 22 -30.81 -16.18 2.65
N LEU A 23 -29.86 -16.53 1.79
CA LEU A 23 -29.80 -16.02 0.43
C LEU A 23 -30.76 -16.81 -0.47
N PRO A 24 -31.37 -16.18 -1.49
CA PRO A 24 -32.24 -16.87 -2.44
C PRO A 24 -31.52 -18.05 -3.11
N GLY A 25 -32.07 -19.25 -2.94
CA GLY A 25 -31.52 -20.47 -3.52
C GLY A 25 -30.30 -21.07 -2.81
N ALA A 26 -29.90 -20.54 -1.65
CA ALA A 26 -28.84 -21.13 -0.84
C ALA A 26 -29.36 -22.27 0.05
N ASP A 27 -28.61 -23.38 0.13
CA ASP A 27 -28.98 -24.56 0.92
C ASP A 27 -28.76 -24.37 2.44
N ALA A 28 -27.99 -23.35 2.82
CA ALA A 28 -27.64 -23.09 4.22
C ALA A 28 -27.55 -21.58 4.51
N PRO A 29 -27.83 -21.16 5.76
CA PRO A 29 -27.61 -19.78 6.18
C PRO A 29 -26.13 -19.39 6.11
N VAL A 30 -25.86 -18.15 5.69
CA VAL A 30 -24.53 -17.56 5.65
C VAL A 30 -24.34 -16.56 6.78
N ALA A 31 -23.21 -16.59 7.47
CA ALA A 31 -22.90 -15.64 8.54
C ALA A 31 -22.10 -14.45 7.98
N PRO A 32 -22.53 -13.20 8.16
CA PRO A 32 -21.76 -12.05 7.72
C PRO A 32 -20.53 -11.83 8.62
N THR A 33 -19.41 -11.48 8.01
CA THR A 33 -18.24 -10.96 8.74
C THR A 33 -18.53 -9.56 9.27
N HIS A 34 -17.65 -9.06 10.14
CA HIS A 34 -17.70 -7.66 10.55
C HIS A 34 -17.67 -6.70 9.34
N TRP A 35 -16.94 -7.07 8.28
CA TRP A 35 -16.82 -6.31 7.04
C TRP A 35 -18.11 -6.35 6.22
N SER A 36 -18.60 -7.54 5.86
CA SER A 36 -19.79 -7.67 5.01
C SER A 36 -21.07 -7.23 5.71
N PHE A 37 -21.15 -7.32 7.04
CA PHE A 37 -22.20 -6.68 7.83
C PHE A 37 -22.21 -5.16 7.63
N GLY A 38 -21.03 -4.54 7.62
CA GLY A 38 -20.89 -3.11 7.33
C GLY A 38 -21.34 -2.77 5.91
N GLN A 39 -21.01 -3.61 4.94
CA GLN A 39 -21.45 -3.46 3.55
C GLN A 39 -22.97 -3.59 3.44
N LEU A 40 -23.59 -4.59 4.07
CA LEU A 40 -25.05 -4.76 4.12
C LEU A 40 -25.74 -3.54 4.73
N ALA A 41 -25.27 -3.07 5.89
CA ALA A 41 -25.79 -1.87 6.54
C ALA A 41 -25.69 -0.64 5.61
N SER A 42 -24.55 -0.46 4.94
CA SER A 42 -24.37 0.64 3.98
C SER A 42 -25.32 0.55 2.79
N GLN A 43 -25.57 -0.66 2.25
CA GLN A 43 -26.49 -0.85 1.13
C GLN A 43 -27.92 -0.43 1.49
N VAL A 44 -28.31 -0.63 2.74
CA VAL A 44 -29.64 -0.26 3.22
C VAL A 44 -29.69 1.16 3.83
N GLY A 45 -28.59 1.91 3.78
CA GLY A 45 -28.51 3.28 4.33
C GLY A 45 -28.48 3.34 5.86
N ALA A 46 -28.15 2.24 6.53
CA ALA A 46 -28.11 2.15 7.98
C ALA A 46 -26.69 2.36 8.55
N PRO A 47 -26.56 3.01 9.73
CA PRO A 47 -25.27 3.19 10.38
C PRO A 47 -24.74 1.87 10.97
N ALA A 48 -23.76 1.27 10.30
CA ALA A 48 -23.17 -0.02 10.70
C ALA A 48 -22.64 -0.03 12.15
N ALA A 49 -22.01 1.05 12.59
CA ALA A 49 -21.45 1.15 13.94
C ALA A 49 -22.52 1.05 15.03
N TYR A 50 -23.69 1.66 14.81
CA TYR A 50 -24.84 1.56 15.71
C TYR A 50 -25.45 0.16 15.67
N LEU A 51 -25.68 -0.40 14.47
CA LEU A 51 -26.27 -1.74 14.34
C LEU A 51 -25.43 -2.83 15.00
N ARG A 52 -24.10 -2.69 15.03
CA ARG A 52 -23.18 -3.63 15.72
C ARG A 52 -23.28 -3.60 17.25
N GLN A 53 -23.86 -2.55 17.83
CA GLN A 53 -24.07 -2.44 19.28
C GLN A 53 -25.41 -3.02 19.72
N LEU A 54 -26.27 -3.35 18.76
CA LEU A 54 -27.58 -3.92 19.04
C LEU A 54 -27.47 -5.45 19.18
N PRO A 55 -28.30 -6.07 20.05
CA PRO A 55 -28.52 -7.51 19.99
C PRO A 55 -28.93 -7.95 18.59
N ALA A 56 -28.44 -9.12 18.15
CA ALA A 56 -28.67 -9.67 16.82
C ALA A 56 -30.14 -9.64 16.37
N PRO A 57 -31.16 -9.92 17.21
CA PRO A 57 -32.56 -9.78 16.80
C PRO A 57 -32.96 -8.36 16.38
N LEU A 58 -32.46 -7.32 17.06
CA LEU A 58 -32.75 -5.92 16.71
C LEU A 58 -31.99 -5.50 15.46
N ALA A 59 -30.72 -5.89 15.35
CA ALA A 59 -29.94 -5.66 14.14
C ALA A 59 -30.60 -6.34 12.93
N ALA A 60 -31.09 -7.57 13.08
CA ALA A 60 -31.78 -8.32 12.04
C ALA A 60 -33.06 -7.65 11.55
N ILE A 61 -33.91 -7.16 12.46
CA ILE A 61 -35.14 -6.43 12.10
C ILE A 61 -34.80 -5.18 11.28
N ASN A 62 -33.83 -4.39 11.73
CA ASN A 62 -33.42 -3.17 11.04
C ASN A 62 -32.85 -3.46 9.65
N LEU A 63 -31.99 -4.49 9.54
CA LEU A 63 -31.44 -4.93 8.26
C LEU A 63 -32.52 -5.47 7.34
N GLN A 64 -33.43 -6.31 7.83
CA GLN A 64 -34.52 -6.89 7.05
C GLN A 64 -35.44 -5.79 6.48
N TYR A 65 -35.82 -4.81 7.31
CA TYR A 65 -36.60 -3.66 6.86
C TYR A 65 -35.88 -2.92 5.74
N GLY A 66 -34.59 -2.62 5.95
CA GLY A 66 -33.75 -1.95 4.97
C GLY A 66 -33.63 -2.70 3.64
N LEU A 67 -33.43 -4.02 3.69
CA LEU A 67 -33.29 -4.88 2.50
C LEU A 67 -34.58 -4.93 1.66
N THR A 68 -35.75 -4.85 2.31
CA THR A 68 -37.06 -4.86 1.63
C THR A 68 -37.53 -3.49 1.14
N SER A 69 -37.07 -2.40 1.78
CA SER A 69 -37.61 -1.06 1.56
C SER A 69 -36.68 -0.13 0.78
N ASN A 70 -35.39 -0.46 0.63
CA ASN A 70 -34.42 0.37 -0.08
C ASN A 70 -34.38 0.07 -1.59
N ARG A 71 -33.97 1.04 -2.41
CA ARG A 71 -33.94 0.99 -3.89
C ARG A 71 -32.80 0.15 -4.49
N ALA A 72 -31.87 -0.36 -3.67
CA ALA A 72 -30.79 -1.20 -4.18
C ALA A 72 -31.36 -2.56 -4.57
N GLU A 73 -31.71 -2.76 -5.84
CA GLU A 73 -32.45 -3.97 -6.28
C GLU A 73 -31.57 -5.23 -6.29
N GLN A 74 -30.27 -5.11 -6.59
CA GLN A 74 -29.40 -6.27 -6.75
C GLN A 74 -28.01 -6.09 -6.13
N ILE A 75 -27.51 -7.17 -5.52
CA ILE A 75 -26.15 -7.26 -4.99
C ILE A 75 -25.41 -8.50 -5.52
N LYS A 76 -24.10 -8.52 -5.31
CA LYS A 76 -23.24 -9.70 -5.45
C LYS A 76 -22.74 -10.09 -4.07
N THR A 77 -22.79 -11.39 -3.76
CA THR A 77 -22.23 -11.97 -2.55
C THR A 77 -20.90 -12.64 -2.86
N LEU A 78 -20.00 -12.68 -1.88
CA LEU A 78 -18.87 -13.60 -1.87
C LEU A 78 -18.97 -14.45 -0.61
N GLU A 79 -19.11 -15.74 -0.80
CA GLU A 79 -19.29 -16.74 0.23
C GLU A 79 -18.07 -17.66 0.27
N THR A 80 -17.59 -17.97 1.46
CA THR A 80 -16.52 -18.95 1.66
C THR A 80 -16.98 -20.02 2.65
N LYS A 81 -16.46 -21.23 2.51
CA LYS A 81 -16.59 -22.25 3.57
C LYS A 81 -15.45 -22.03 4.55
N ASP A 82 -15.76 -21.92 5.84
CA ASP A 82 -14.72 -21.73 6.85
C ASP A 82 -13.68 -22.86 6.78
N GLY A 83 -12.43 -22.50 6.55
CA GLY A 83 -11.30 -23.42 6.46
C GLY A 83 -10.89 -24.02 7.81
N HIS A 84 -11.45 -23.53 8.94
CA HIS A 84 -11.08 -23.93 10.30
C HIS A 84 -12.02 -24.95 10.94
N GLY A 85 -12.76 -25.72 10.13
CA GLY A 85 -13.61 -26.82 10.61
C GLY A 85 -15.00 -26.39 11.13
N GLY A 86 -15.37 -25.13 10.94
CA GLY A 86 -16.74 -24.66 11.14
C GLY A 86 -17.67 -25.15 10.03
N SER A 87 -18.85 -25.63 10.37
CA SER A 87 -19.87 -26.07 9.40
C SER A 87 -20.60 -24.91 8.70
N ARG A 88 -20.18 -23.65 8.92
CA ARG A 88 -20.93 -22.47 8.48
C ARG A 88 -20.25 -21.80 7.29
N VAL A 89 -21.08 -21.34 6.37
CA VAL A 89 -20.66 -20.52 5.24
C VAL A 89 -20.53 -19.08 5.73
N GLU A 90 -19.39 -18.46 5.48
CA GLU A 90 -19.11 -17.08 5.83
C GLU A 90 -19.34 -16.19 4.60
N LEU A 91 -20.14 -15.14 4.77
CA LEU A 91 -20.34 -14.11 3.76
C LEU A 91 -19.22 -13.08 3.90
N ARG A 92 -18.19 -13.16 3.06
CA ARG A 92 -17.02 -12.28 3.08
C ARG A 92 -17.29 -10.89 2.54
N ALA A 93 -18.16 -10.77 1.53
CA ALA A 93 -18.46 -9.48 0.93
C ALA A 93 -19.87 -9.37 0.35
N VAL A 94 -20.39 -8.15 0.38
CA VAL A 94 -21.60 -7.71 -0.30
C VAL A 94 -21.26 -6.48 -1.13
N THR A 95 -21.36 -6.60 -2.46
CA THR A 95 -20.96 -5.56 -3.40
C THR A 95 -22.09 -5.24 -4.38
N GLY A 96 -22.07 -4.03 -4.97
CA GLY A 96 -23.06 -3.66 -5.99
C GLY A 96 -22.93 -4.46 -7.30
N PRO A 97 -23.91 -4.34 -8.22
CA PRO A 97 -23.95 -5.12 -9.46
C PRO A 97 -22.79 -4.78 -10.41
N ASP A 98 -22.31 -3.53 -10.38
CA ASP A 98 -21.22 -3.06 -11.24
C ASP A 98 -19.82 -3.46 -10.75
N TYR A 99 -19.73 -3.98 -9.52
CA TYR A 99 -18.44 -4.41 -8.95
C TYR A 99 -17.90 -5.61 -9.74
N GLY A 100 -16.81 -5.39 -10.46
CA GLY A 100 -16.05 -6.45 -11.12
C GLY A 100 -14.99 -6.97 -10.16
N ARG A 101 -15.32 -8.08 -9.49
CA ARG A 101 -14.43 -8.72 -8.54
C ARG A 101 -13.23 -9.30 -9.27
N ILE A 102 -12.06 -9.03 -8.72
CA ILE A 102 -10.81 -9.68 -9.07
C ILE A 102 -10.39 -10.37 -7.79
N TYR A 103 -10.21 -11.68 -7.85
CA TYR A 103 -9.77 -12.45 -6.71
C TYR A 103 -8.29 -12.17 -6.45
N ASP A 104 -7.91 -12.21 -5.18
CA ASP A 104 -6.53 -11.88 -4.79
C ASP A 104 -5.52 -12.83 -5.44
N HIS A 105 -5.88 -14.10 -5.62
CA HIS A 105 -5.03 -15.07 -6.33
C HIS A 105 -4.87 -14.74 -7.82
N GLU A 106 -5.85 -14.11 -8.48
CA GLU A 106 -5.73 -13.71 -9.89
C GLU A 106 -4.68 -12.62 -10.06
N LEU A 107 -4.58 -11.68 -9.12
CA LEU A 107 -3.49 -10.70 -9.11
C LEU A 107 -2.15 -11.39 -8.90
N VAL A 108 -2.05 -12.31 -7.93
CA VAL A 108 -0.79 -13.04 -7.65
C VAL A 108 -0.35 -13.84 -8.87
N GLU A 109 -1.26 -14.57 -9.53
CA GLU A 109 -0.97 -15.31 -10.76
C GLU A 109 -0.54 -14.39 -11.91
N ALA A 110 -1.15 -13.22 -12.05
CA ALA A 110 -0.77 -12.23 -13.05
C ALA A 110 0.65 -11.72 -12.79
N VAL A 111 0.99 -11.39 -11.54
CA VAL A 111 2.35 -10.99 -11.16
C VAL A 111 3.34 -12.13 -11.41
N GLN A 112 2.99 -13.37 -11.08
CA GLN A 112 3.86 -14.52 -11.34
C GLN A 112 4.19 -14.71 -12.81
N LYS A 113 3.26 -14.41 -13.72
CA LYS A 113 3.50 -14.47 -15.17
C LYS A 113 4.46 -13.38 -15.66
N ILE A 114 4.49 -12.22 -15.01
CA ILE A 114 5.25 -11.04 -15.45
C ILE A 114 6.62 -10.98 -14.77
N ALA A 115 6.64 -11.20 -13.46
CA ALA A 115 7.79 -11.00 -12.59
C ALA A 115 8.30 -12.29 -11.94
N GLY A 116 7.68 -13.43 -12.20
CA GLY A 116 8.05 -14.70 -11.59
C GLY A 116 7.53 -14.87 -10.17
N ASN A 117 7.95 -15.96 -9.52
CA ASN A 117 7.51 -16.36 -8.19
C ASN A 117 8.24 -15.60 -7.06
N GLY A 118 9.17 -14.70 -7.39
CA GLY A 118 9.93 -13.90 -6.43
C GLY A 118 11.08 -14.66 -5.76
N THR A 119 11.40 -15.88 -6.19
CA THR A 119 12.52 -16.68 -5.67
C THR A 119 13.80 -16.51 -6.49
N GLY A 120 13.87 -15.47 -7.34
CA GLY A 120 15.01 -15.22 -8.24
C GLY A 120 14.94 -16.00 -9.56
N ASP A 121 13.75 -16.46 -9.94
CA ASP A 121 13.44 -17.04 -11.26
C ASP A 121 13.45 -15.98 -12.38
N THR A 122 13.21 -14.72 -12.03
CA THR A 122 13.46 -13.54 -12.86
C THR A 122 14.39 -12.56 -12.13
N ARG A 123 14.58 -11.36 -12.68
CA ARG A 123 15.29 -10.27 -11.96
C ARG A 123 14.56 -9.81 -10.70
N TRP A 124 13.24 -10.03 -10.65
CA TRP A 124 12.40 -9.62 -9.53
C TRP A 124 12.41 -10.71 -8.46
N LYS A 125 12.71 -10.31 -7.23
CA LYS A 125 12.75 -11.22 -6.09
C LYS A 125 12.18 -10.57 -4.84
N VAL A 126 11.85 -11.41 -3.86
CA VAL A 126 11.63 -10.95 -2.49
C VAL A 126 12.90 -10.20 -2.04
N PRO A 127 12.78 -9.02 -1.42
CA PRO A 127 13.93 -8.25 -1.00
C PRO A 127 14.85 -8.99 -0.03
N GLY A 128 16.13 -8.65 -0.11
CA GLY A 128 17.09 -8.96 0.94
C GLY A 128 16.78 -8.27 2.26
N VAL A 129 17.66 -8.50 3.23
CA VAL A 129 17.54 -7.92 4.59
C VAL A 129 18.73 -7.02 4.87
N LEU A 130 18.44 -5.83 5.39
CA LEU A 130 19.44 -4.94 5.99
C LEU A 130 19.66 -5.34 7.45
N ASP A 131 20.89 -5.67 7.80
CA ASP A 131 21.29 -5.79 9.20
C ASP A 131 21.51 -4.40 9.79
N TRP A 132 20.61 -3.99 10.68
CA TRP A 132 20.64 -2.66 11.31
C TRP A 132 21.83 -2.44 12.25
N SER A 133 22.46 -3.51 12.74
CA SER A 133 23.62 -3.40 13.63
C SER A 133 24.91 -3.10 12.86
N THR A 134 25.00 -3.59 11.62
CA THR A 134 26.18 -3.47 10.77
C THR A 134 25.99 -2.53 9.58
N GLY A 135 24.75 -2.20 9.22
CA GLY A 135 24.40 -1.47 8.00
C GLY A 135 24.57 -2.30 6.72
N ILE A 136 24.85 -3.60 6.84
CA ILE A 136 25.14 -4.46 5.69
C ILE A 136 23.84 -5.03 5.12
N TYR A 137 23.61 -4.79 3.83
CA TYR A 137 22.47 -5.37 3.11
C TYR A 137 22.85 -6.72 2.51
N ASN A 138 22.11 -7.77 2.85
CA ASN A 138 22.23 -9.09 2.24
C ASN A 138 21.09 -9.31 1.23
N PRO A 139 21.35 -9.24 -0.09
CA PRO A 139 20.33 -9.49 -1.10
C PRO A 139 19.92 -10.97 -1.22
N ARG A 140 20.67 -11.92 -0.65
CA ARG A 140 20.46 -13.37 -0.82
C ARG A 140 20.01 -14.06 0.47
N VAL A 141 19.04 -13.47 1.16
CA VAL A 141 18.42 -14.08 2.35
C VAL A 141 17.36 -15.09 1.93
N ASP A 142 17.26 -16.19 2.68
CA ASP A 142 16.23 -17.21 2.47
C ASP A 142 14.81 -16.65 2.66
N ILE A 143 13.90 -17.11 1.81
CA ILE A 143 12.49 -16.70 1.86
C ILE A 143 11.75 -17.59 2.87
N SER A 144 11.14 -16.94 3.85
CA SER A 144 10.37 -17.53 4.94
C SER A 144 9.09 -16.71 5.16
N LYS A 145 8.24 -17.13 6.11
CA LYS A 145 7.08 -16.33 6.53
C LYS A 145 7.47 -14.96 7.12
N ASP A 146 8.69 -14.83 7.65
CA ASP A 146 9.17 -13.60 8.28
C ASP A 146 9.91 -12.68 7.31
N THR A 147 10.35 -13.20 6.17
CA THR A 147 11.12 -12.45 5.15
C THR A 147 10.33 -12.21 3.88
N THR A 148 9.20 -12.90 3.67
CA THR A 148 8.30 -12.63 2.54
C THR A 148 7.63 -11.26 2.65
N THR A 149 7.45 -10.62 1.51
CA THR A 149 6.71 -9.36 1.34
C THR A 149 5.26 -9.59 0.96
N LEU A 150 4.86 -10.85 0.70
CA LEU A 150 3.48 -11.20 0.46
C LEU A 150 2.67 -11.03 1.75
N TYR A 151 1.66 -10.19 1.67
CA TYR A 151 0.61 -10.05 2.65
C TYR A 151 -0.69 -10.50 1.99
N ALA A 152 -1.36 -11.49 2.59
CA ALA A 152 -2.66 -11.96 2.14
C ALA A 152 -3.56 -12.11 3.37
N SER A 153 -4.60 -11.30 3.43
CA SER A 153 -5.59 -11.32 4.50
C SER A 153 -6.86 -12.07 4.07
N ASP A 154 -7.91 -12.01 4.88
CA ASP A 154 -9.25 -12.46 4.52
C ASP A 154 -9.94 -11.55 3.47
N ARG A 155 -9.30 -10.42 3.09
CA ARG A 155 -9.92 -9.33 2.32
C ARG A 155 -9.10 -8.80 1.17
N ASP A 156 -7.79 -8.73 1.36
CA ASP A 156 -6.87 -8.03 0.49
C ASP A 156 -5.50 -8.68 0.45
N VAL A 157 -4.83 -8.44 -0.67
CA VAL A 157 -3.46 -8.87 -0.92
C VAL A 157 -2.59 -7.67 -1.24
N PHE A 158 -1.35 -7.74 -0.77
CA PHE A 158 -0.27 -6.84 -1.13
C PHE A 158 0.99 -7.67 -1.33
N LEU A 159 1.76 -7.37 -2.36
CA LEU A 159 3.06 -7.99 -2.59
C LEU A 159 4.04 -6.94 -3.10
N PHE A 160 5.31 -7.10 -2.76
CA PHE A 160 6.39 -6.20 -3.17
C PHE A 160 7.59 -7.01 -3.64
N LEU A 161 8.12 -6.72 -4.82
CA LEU A 161 9.34 -7.34 -5.33
C LEU A 161 10.35 -6.27 -5.72
N VAL A 162 11.63 -6.64 -5.69
CA VAL A 162 12.76 -5.76 -5.97
C VAL A 162 13.73 -6.43 -6.93
N ASP A 163 14.46 -5.61 -7.69
CA ASP A 163 15.64 -6.00 -8.45
C ASP A 163 16.90 -5.47 -7.73
N ASP A 164 17.23 -6.09 -6.60
CA ASP A 164 18.35 -5.70 -5.74
C ASP A 164 19.68 -6.39 -6.10
N LEU A 165 19.68 -7.19 -7.16
CA LEU A 165 20.87 -7.81 -7.75
C LEU A 165 21.46 -6.99 -8.90
N ASN A 166 20.72 -5.99 -9.40
CA ASN A 166 21.18 -5.05 -10.44
C ASN A 166 21.15 -3.61 -9.90
N PRO A 167 22.03 -3.27 -8.94
CA PRO A 167 22.05 -1.95 -8.33
C PRO A 167 22.37 -0.84 -9.34
N ILE A 168 21.77 0.32 -9.11
CA ILE A 168 22.00 1.57 -9.84
C ILE A 168 22.84 2.47 -8.93
N GLU A 169 24.03 2.84 -9.38
CA GLU A 169 24.84 3.85 -8.69
C GLU A 169 24.38 5.26 -9.08
N ALA A 170 23.92 6.03 -8.09
CA ALA A 170 23.48 7.43 -8.25
C ALA A 170 24.33 8.41 -7.43
N GLY A 171 25.65 8.16 -7.38
CA GLY A 171 26.62 9.02 -6.71
C GLY A 171 27.53 8.25 -5.75
N ARG A 172 28.09 8.98 -4.78
CA ARG A 172 28.95 8.44 -3.73
C ARG A 172 28.44 8.87 -2.35
N LEU A 173 28.62 7.99 -1.37
CA LEU A 173 28.43 8.29 0.05
C LEU A 173 29.67 9.03 0.61
N PRO A 174 29.60 9.61 1.84
CA PRO A 174 30.72 10.34 2.45
C PRO A 174 32.00 9.51 2.60
N ASP A 175 31.86 8.19 2.79
CA ASP A 175 32.97 7.24 2.88
C ASP A 175 33.57 6.88 1.51
N GLY A 176 33.05 7.45 0.42
CA GLY A 176 33.47 7.19 -0.95
C GLY A 176 32.88 5.92 -1.56
N SER A 177 32.03 5.17 -0.85
CA SER A 177 31.35 4.01 -1.40
C SER A 177 30.24 4.43 -2.39
N PRO A 178 29.84 3.53 -3.32
CA PRO A 178 28.72 3.77 -4.23
C PRO A 178 27.42 4.09 -3.49
N ASP A 179 26.72 5.13 -3.94
CA ASP A 179 25.36 5.41 -3.49
C ASP A 179 24.36 4.60 -4.33
N LEU A 180 23.83 3.51 -3.75
CA LEU A 180 23.06 2.51 -4.48
C LEU A 180 21.55 2.71 -4.35
N TYR A 181 20.88 2.55 -5.49
CA TYR A 181 19.44 2.45 -5.63
C TYR A 181 19.08 1.16 -6.36
N PHE A 182 17.84 0.71 -6.16
CA PHE A 182 17.27 -0.50 -6.74
C PHE A 182 15.96 -0.15 -7.45
N ARG A 183 15.50 -1.03 -8.32
CA ARG A 183 14.13 -0.96 -8.86
C ARG A 183 13.21 -1.77 -7.95
N GLY A 184 12.07 -1.20 -7.58
CA GLY A 184 11.04 -1.90 -6.82
C GLY A 184 9.66 -1.67 -7.43
N PHE A 185 8.76 -2.62 -7.20
CA PHE A 185 7.35 -2.43 -7.45
C PHE A 185 6.50 -3.19 -6.42
N TYR A 186 5.32 -2.68 -6.12
CA TYR A 186 4.31 -3.43 -5.39
C TYR A 186 2.98 -3.43 -6.12
N CYS A 187 2.18 -4.47 -5.86
CA CYS A 187 0.80 -4.58 -6.30
C CYS A 187 -0.12 -4.78 -5.10
N TRP A 188 -1.36 -4.34 -5.23
CA TRP A 188 -2.40 -4.58 -4.24
C TRP A 188 -3.75 -4.85 -4.91
N ASN A 189 -4.58 -5.63 -4.22
CA ASN A 189 -5.97 -5.84 -4.59
C ASN A 189 -6.81 -6.05 -3.32
N SER A 190 -8.10 -5.80 -3.43
CA SER A 190 -9.06 -6.34 -2.47
C SER A 190 -10.21 -6.95 -3.22
N GLU A 191 -10.38 -8.27 -3.06
CA GLU A 191 -11.52 -8.97 -3.66
C GLU A 191 -12.84 -8.62 -2.98
N VAL A 192 -12.83 -8.07 -1.76
CA VAL A 192 -14.04 -7.71 -0.99
C VAL A 192 -14.44 -6.22 -1.11
N GLY A 193 -13.71 -5.44 -1.90
CA GLY A 193 -13.96 -4.01 -2.10
C GLY A 193 -13.45 -3.10 -0.98
N ALA A 194 -12.41 -3.53 -0.24
CA ALA A 194 -11.77 -2.69 0.79
C ALA A 194 -10.77 -1.69 0.19
N LYS A 195 -10.19 -2.01 -0.97
CA LYS A 195 -9.24 -1.19 -1.72
C LYS A 195 -9.45 -1.35 -3.22
N THR A 196 -8.85 -0.46 -4.01
CA THR A 196 -8.73 -0.63 -5.46
C THR A 196 -7.77 -1.76 -5.80
N LEU A 197 -7.72 -2.13 -7.08
CA LEU A 197 -6.59 -2.85 -7.64
C LEU A 197 -5.53 -1.83 -8.05
N GLY A 198 -4.25 -2.14 -7.91
CA GLY A 198 -3.23 -1.29 -8.49
C GLY A 198 -1.81 -1.84 -8.40
N MET A 199 -0.92 -1.08 -9.00
CA MET A 199 0.53 -1.31 -8.99
C MET A 199 1.24 0.03 -8.85
N ALA A 200 2.38 0.05 -8.16
CA ALA A 200 3.30 1.17 -8.18
C ALA A 200 4.72 0.68 -8.43
N SER A 201 5.48 1.43 -9.24
CA SER A 201 6.89 1.21 -9.54
C SER A 201 7.71 2.44 -9.18
N PHE A 202 8.95 2.23 -8.73
CA PHE A 202 9.81 3.29 -8.20
C PHE A 202 11.26 2.82 -8.05
N TYR A 203 12.17 3.77 -7.93
CA TYR A 203 13.51 3.52 -7.38
C TYR A 203 13.47 3.62 -5.86
N LEU A 204 14.31 2.83 -5.18
CA LEU A 204 14.45 2.88 -3.73
C LEU A 204 15.88 2.56 -3.28
N ARG A 205 16.25 3.01 -2.08
CA ARG A 205 17.53 2.68 -1.44
C ARG A 205 17.45 1.43 -0.58
N ALA A 206 16.33 1.25 0.11
CA ALA A 206 16.15 0.12 1.02
C ALA A 206 14.67 -0.13 1.29
N VAL A 207 14.37 -1.35 1.71
CA VAL A 207 13.08 -1.78 2.23
C VAL A 207 13.31 -2.52 3.53
N CYS A 208 12.49 -2.28 4.55
CA CYS A 208 12.55 -3.03 5.79
C CYS A 208 11.40 -4.04 5.92
N GLN A 209 11.51 -4.99 6.86
CA GLN A 209 10.48 -6.01 7.13
C GLN A 209 9.10 -5.41 7.47
N ASN A 210 9.05 -4.19 8.01
CA ASN A 210 7.81 -3.45 8.25
C ASN A 210 7.23 -2.80 6.98
N ARG A 211 7.77 -3.12 5.80
CA ARG A 211 7.34 -2.64 4.47
C ARG A 211 7.47 -1.13 4.28
N ASN A 212 8.33 -0.47 5.06
CA ASN A 212 8.72 0.90 4.79
C ASN A 212 9.77 0.93 3.68
N LEU A 213 9.52 1.78 2.70
CA LEU A 213 10.40 2.03 1.56
C LEU A 213 11.21 3.30 1.84
N TRP A 214 12.51 3.26 1.59
CA TRP A 214 13.43 4.33 1.90
C TRP A 214 14.03 4.93 0.63
N GLY A 215 14.04 6.26 0.55
CA GLY A 215 14.58 6.99 -0.61
C GLY A 215 13.83 6.65 -1.89
N VAL A 216 12.49 6.66 -1.83
CA VAL A 216 11.63 6.38 -2.97
C VAL A 216 11.70 7.53 -3.96
N GLU A 217 12.07 7.24 -5.20
CA GLU A 217 12.20 8.19 -6.30
C GLU A 217 11.47 7.67 -7.55
N ASP A 218 11.05 8.57 -8.43
CA ASP A 218 10.26 8.27 -9.64
C ASP A 218 9.04 7.36 -9.36
N PHE A 219 8.23 7.74 -8.37
CA PHE A 219 7.04 6.98 -8.00
C PHE A 219 5.94 7.11 -9.06
N GLU A 220 5.66 6.01 -9.76
CA GLU A 220 4.59 5.88 -10.74
C GLU A 220 3.52 4.91 -10.24
N GLU A 221 2.25 5.34 -10.24
CA GLU A 221 1.12 4.57 -9.73
C GLU A 221 0.05 4.37 -10.80
N ILE A 222 -0.42 3.12 -10.93
CA ILE A 222 -1.60 2.74 -11.69
C ILE A 222 -2.64 2.22 -10.71
N SER A 223 -3.80 2.89 -10.65
CA SER A 223 -4.91 2.52 -9.76
C SER A 223 -6.18 2.29 -10.57
N ILE A 224 -6.71 1.07 -10.49
CA ILE A 224 -7.85 0.58 -11.26
C ILE A 224 -9.01 0.31 -10.31
N ARG A 225 -10.13 0.99 -10.54
CA ARG A 225 -11.38 0.70 -9.85
C ARG A 225 -11.92 -0.66 -10.28
N HIS A 226 -12.38 -1.45 -9.31
CA HIS A 226 -13.13 -2.70 -9.56
C HIS A 226 -14.41 -2.43 -10.33
N SER A 227 -14.37 -2.72 -11.62
CA SER A 227 -15.50 -2.68 -12.54
C SER A 227 -15.46 -3.91 -13.43
N LYS A 228 -16.54 -4.16 -14.17
CA LYS A 228 -16.69 -5.35 -15.04
C LYS A 228 -15.47 -5.67 -15.93
N TYR A 229 -14.67 -4.68 -16.30
CA TYR A 229 -13.50 -4.85 -17.17
C TYR A 229 -12.15 -4.58 -16.46
N ALA A 230 -12.13 -4.53 -15.13
CA ALA A 230 -10.93 -4.17 -14.37
C ALA A 230 -9.77 -5.16 -14.58
N ALA A 231 -10.04 -6.48 -14.65
CA ALA A 231 -9.02 -7.49 -14.88
C ALA A 231 -8.30 -7.31 -16.22
N ASN A 232 -9.07 -7.08 -17.30
CA ASN A 232 -8.50 -6.82 -18.62
C ASN A 232 -7.65 -5.55 -18.62
N ARG A 233 -8.15 -4.46 -18.01
CA ARG A 233 -7.37 -3.21 -17.90
C ARG A 233 -6.06 -3.43 -17.15
N PHE A 234 -6.08 -4.16 -16.05
CA PHE A 234 -4.86 -4.44 -15.29
C PHE A 234 -3.84 -5.22 -16.12
N ALA A 235 -4.25 -6.29 -16.80
CA ALA A 235 -3.34 -7.05 -17.65
C ALA A 235 -2.75 -6.19 -18.79
N HIS A 236 -3.56 -5.30 -19.38
CA HIS A 236 -3.13 -4.42 -20.46
C HIS A 236 -2.30 -3.20 -20.01
N GLU A 237 -2.45 -2.73 -18.78
CA GLU A 237 -1.75 -1.55 -18.25
C GLU A 237 -0.53 -1.96 -17.40
N ALA A 238 -0.69 -2.89 -16.46
CA ALA A 238 0.33 -3.23 -15.48
C ALA A 238 1.48 -4.05 -16.08
N ALA A 239 1.19 -5.04 -16.94
CA ALA A 239 2.25 -5.86 -17.53
C ALA A 239 3.20 -5.03 -18.42
N PRO A 240 2.72 -4.20 -19.37
CA PRO A 240 3.60 -3.36 -20.16
C PRO A 240 4.29 -2.26 -19.34
N ALA A 241 3.63 -1.73 -18.30
CA ALA A 241 4.25 -0.74 -17.41
C ALA A 241 5.42 -1.35 -16.64
N LEU A 242 5.23 -2.55 -16.07
CA LEU A 242 6.29 -3.23 -15.33
C LEU A 242 7.44 -3.69 -16.22
N GLU A 243 7.14 -4.23 -17.41
CA GLU A 243 8.15 -4.59 -18.42
C GLU A 243 8.91 -3.35 -18.92
N GLY A 244 8.20 -2.25 -19.18
CA GLY A 244 8.78 -0.97 -19.55
C GLY A 244 9.71 -0.43 -18.47
N PHE A 245 9.28 -0.45 -17.20
CA PHE A 245 10.10 -0.03 -16.06
C PHE A 245 11.32 -0.92 -15.83
N ALA A 246 11.18 -2.24 -15.98
CA ALA A 246 12.31 -3.18 -15.89
C ALA A 246 13.40 -2.86 -16.92
N ASN A 247 12.99 -2.48 -18.13
CA ASN A 247 13.89 -2.26 -19.26
C ASN A 247 14.25 -0.78 -19.47
N SER A 248 13.71 0.13 -18.67
CA SER A 248 13.97 1.56 -18.79
C SER A 248 15.39 1.90 -18.33
N SER A 249 15.98 2.89 -19.01
CA SER A 249 17.27 3.43 -18.63
C SER A 249 17.12 4.20 -17.30
N PRO A 250 17.97 3.95 -16.29
CA PRO A 250 17.97 4.71 -15.05
C PRO A 250 18.68 6.06 -15.21
N LEU A 251 19.20 6.40 -16.40
CA LEU A 251 19.97 7.63 -16.61
C LEU A 251 19.21 8.93 -16.27
N PRO A 252 17.91 9.10 -16.60
CA PRO A 252 17.16 10.30 -16.19
C PRO A 252 17.15 10.47 -14.67
N PHE A 253 16.86 9.38 -13.95
CA PHE A 253 16.92 9.31 -12.49
C PHE A 253 18.33 9.67 -11.96
N VAL A 254 19.37 8.99 -12.46
CA VAL A 254 20.77 9.22 -12.05
C VAL A 254 21.19 10.67 -12.31
N ASN A 255 20.83 11.23 -13.46
CA ASN A 255 21.13 12.62 -13.80
C ASN A 255 20.42 13.61 -12.88
N GLY A 256 19.18 13.31 -12.48
CA GLY A 256 18.43 14.12 -11.52
C GLY A 256 19.07 14.15 -10.14
N ILE A 257 19.46 12.98 -9.61
CA ILE A 257 20.21 12.90 -8.34
C ILE A 257 21.55 13.64 -8.45
N LYS A 258 22.27 13.47 -9.55
CA LYS A 258 23.51 14.20 -9.81
C LYS A 258 23.30 15.71 -9.82
N ALA A 259 22.30 16.19 -10.54
CA ALA A 259 21.95 17.61 -10.58
C ALA A 259 21.57 18.15 -9.18
N ALA A 260 20.86 17.36 -8.38
CA ALA A 260 20.48 17.76 -7.01
C ALA A 260 21.70 17.89 -6.09
N ARG A 261 22.70 17.02 -6.25
CA ARG A 261 23.97 17.07 -5.54
C ARG A 261 24.84 18.26 -5.98
N GLU A 262 24.86 18.57 -7.26
CA GLU A 262 25.65 19.69 -7.81
C GLU A 262 25.00 21.06 -7.57
N ARG A 263 23.68 21.11 -7.31
CA ARG A 263 22.93 22.35 -7.09
C ARG A 263 23.13 22.91 -5.69
N ILE A 264 24.20 23.68 -5.51
CA ILE A 264 24.46 24.45 -4.28
C ILE A 264 23.43 25.59 -4.13
N VAL A 265 22.78 25.64 -2.97
CA VAL A 265 21.74 26.63 -2.62
C VAL A 265 22.02 27.39 -1.33
N ALA A 266 23.02 26.97 -0.55
CA ALA A 266 23.50 27.70 0.62
C ALA A 266 24.98 27.39 0.87
N ARG A 267 25.75 28.40 1.29
CA ARG A 267 27.15 28.32 1.71
C ARG A 267 27.35 28.88 3.12
N THR A 268 26.49 29.81 3.55
CA THR A 268 26.53 30.40 4.90
C THR A 268 25.39 29.91 5.78
N ASP A 269 25.53 30.06 7.11
CA ASP A 269 24.48 29.65 8.06
C ASP A 269 23.19 30.45 7.90
N GLU A 270 23.31 31.72 7.54
CA GLU A 270 22.17 32.58 7.21
C GLU A 270 21.43 32.06 5.97
N GLU A 271 22.16 31.75 4.89
CA GLU A 271 21.57 31.18 3.68
C GLU A 271 20.87 29.83 3.94
N ARG A 272 21.46 28.96 4.78
CA ARG A 272 20.84 27.67 5.17
C ARG A 272 19.53 27.89 5.92
N GLY A 273 19.55 28.84 6.86
CA GLY A 273 18.39 29.24 7.63
C GLY A 273 17.28 29.73 6.72
N ASP A 274 17.58 30.71 5.89
CA ASP A 274 16.63 31.34 4.98
C ASP A 274 16.09 30.33 3.96
N PHE A 275 16.93 29.47 3.39
CA PHE A 275 16.51 28.47 2.42
C PHE A 275 15.37 27.58 2.94
N LEU A 276 15.49 27.08 4.17
CA LEU A 276 14.46 26.26 4.82
C LEU A 276 13.26 27.10 5.28
N ARG A 277 13.49 28.29 5.85
CA ARG A 277 12.41 29.18 6.32
C ARG A 277 11.47 29.60 5.20
N HIS A 278 11.98 29.93 4.02
CA HIS A 278 11.18 30.25 2.82
C HIS A 278 10.35 29.08 2.30
N ARG A 279 10.62 27.84 2.77
CA ARG A 279 9.93 26.61 2.40
C ARG A 279 9.00 26.10 3.51
N GLY A 280 8.70 26.95 4.48
CA GLY A 280 7.70 26.68 5.50
C GLY A 280 8.20 25.72 6.59
N PHE A 281 9.51 25.69 6.85
CA PHE A 281 10.06 25.07 8.06
C PHE A 281 10.09 26.09 9.19
N SER A 282 9.79 25.67 10.41
CA SER A 282 9.92 26.50 11.62
C SER A 282 11.39 26.70 11.99
N LYS A 283 11.69 27.67 12.87
CA LYS A 283 13.08 27.96 13.29
C LYS A 283 13.70 26.75 13.97
N ALA A 284 12.90 26.06 14.78
CA ALA A 284 13.31 24.84 15.47
C ALA A 284 13.58 23.70 14.48
N GLU A 285 12.72 23.50 13.49
CA GLU A 285 12.94 22.48 12.45
C GLU A 285 14.16 22.79 11.59
N THR A 286 14.33 24.05 11.18
CA THR A 286 15.51 24.51 10.45
C THR A 286 16.81 24.17 11.17
N GLY A 287 16.91 24.51 12.46
CA GLY A 287 18.08 24.18 13.27
C GLY A 287 18.33 22.67 13.34
N LYS A 288 17.27 21.88 13.60
CA LYS A 288 17.37 20.42 13.67
C LYS A 288 17.77 19.77 12.34
N ILE A 289 17.26 20.24 11.21
CA ILE A 289 17.64 19.73 9.88
C ILE A 289 19.13 19.96 9.64
N ILE A 290 19.62 21.18 9.89
CA ILE A 290 21.03 21.53 9.70
C ILE A 290 21.93 20.70 10.63
N GLU A 291 21.55 20.58 11.90
CA GLU A 291 22.26 19.77 12.90
C GLU A 291 22.28 18.28 12.53
N THR A 292 21.17 17.75 12.01
CA THR A 292 21.07 16.34 11.57
C THR A 292 22.04 16.08 10.43
N VAL A 293 22.08 16.95 9.41
CA VAL A 293 23.04 16.82 8.30
C VAL A 293 24.47 16.93 8.81
N LEU A 294 24.76 17.90 9.68
CA LEU A 294 26.11 18.06 10.24
C LEU A 294 26.56 16.81 11.01
N ALA A 295 25.65 16.21 11.78
CA ALA A 295 25.94 15.01 12.57
C ALA A 295 26.11 13.75 11.71
N GLU A 296 25.29 13.57 10.66
CA GLU A 296 25.34 12.38 9.80
C GLU A 296 26.41 12.48 8.70
N GLU A 297 26.61 13.67 8.12
CA GLU A 297 27.48 13.88 6.94
C GLU A 297 28.84 14.53 7.30
N GLY A 298 29.02 14.97 8.55
CA GLY A 298 30.24 15.63 9.02
C GLY A 298 30.48 17.05 8.48
N ARG A 299 29.51 17.60 7.72
CA ARG A 299 29.53 18.96 7.16
C ARG A 299 28.11 19.54 7.11
N PRO A 300 27.94 20.86 7.15
CA PRO A 300 26.61 21.47 7.03
C PRO A 300 26.04 21.31 5.61
N PRO A 301 24.71 21.39 5.43
CA PRO A 301 24.08 21.22 4.12
C PRO A 301 24.41 22.38 3.19
N GLU A 302 24.69 22.08 1.92
CA GLU A 302 24.98 23.09 0.89
C GLU A 302 24.14 22.90 -0.37
N SER A 303 23.94 21.64 -0.79
CA SER A 303 23.19 21.27 -1.99
C SER A 303 21.72 20.97 -1.73
N ILE A 304 20.88 20.99 -2.78
CA ILE A 304 19.49 20.50 -2.70
C ILE A 304 19.46 19.10 -2.08
N PHE A 305 20.37 18.21 -2.52
CA PHE A 305 20.45 16.85 -2.03
C PHE A 305 20.73 16.79 -0.52
N ASP A 306 21.65 17.60 0.00
CA ASP A 306 21.95 17.64 1.45
C ASP A 306 20.71 18.04 2.27
N PHE A 307 19.94 19.04 1.79
CA PHE A 307 18.71 19.44 2.46
C PHE A 307 17.63 18.35 2.41
N VAL A 308 17.48 17.65 1.28
CA VAL A 308 16.53 16.52 1.15
C VAL A 308 16.89 15.41 2.14
N GLN A 309 18.17 15.05 2.25
CA GLN A 309 18.65 14.06 3.21
C GLN A 309 18.39 14.50 4.65
N GLY A 310 18.69 15.75 5.00
CA GLY A 310 18.42 16.29 6.33
C GLY A 310 16.94 16.30 6.72
N ILE A 311 16.07 16.67 5.78
CA ILE A 311 14.62 16.69 6.01
C ILE A 311 14.08 15.27 6.20
N THR A 312 14.49 14.33 5.34
CA THR A 312 14.02 12.94 5.42
C THR A 312 14.59 12.21 6.62
N ALA A 313 15.84 12.47 7.01
CA ALA A 313 16.44 11.96 8.25
C ALA A 313 15.67 12.45 9.48
N LEU A 314 15.37 13.75 9.57
CA LEU A 314 14.56 14.29 10.67
C LEU A 314 13.15 13.71 10.70
N ALA A 315 12.55 13.44 9.54
CA ALA A 315 11.20 12.86 9.44
C ALA A 315 11.12 11.47 10.09
N ARG A 316 12.22 10.70 10.12
CA ARG A 316 12.31 9.37 10.77
C ARG A 316 11.98 9.43 12.26
N GLY A 317 12.30 10.54 12.92
CA GLY A 317 12.08 10.75 14.35
C GLY A 317 10.66 11.22 14.71
N LYS A 318 9.76 11.40 13.73
CA LYS A 318 8.38 11.84 14.01
C LYS A 318 7.54 10.66 14.51
N ALA A 319 6.90 10.85 15.67
CA ALA A 319 6.03 9.83 16.26
C ALA A 319 4.72 9.62 15.50
N HIS A 320 4.20 10.68 14.85
CA HIS A 320 2.94 10.64 14.12
C HIS A 320 3.18 10.59 12.60
N GLN A 321 2.46 9.69 11.93
CA GLN A 321 2.64 9.38 10.51
C GLN A 321 2.29 10.56 9.60
N ASP A 322 1.26 11.33 9.94
CA ASP A 322 0.86 12.54 9.22
C ASP A 322 1.99 13.59 9.22
N ALA A 323 2.56 13.87 10.39
CA ALA A 323 3.67 14.83 10.52
C ALA A 323 4.94 14.36 9.78
N ARG A 324 5.16 13.04 9.71
CA ARG A 324 6.23 12.44 8.90
C ARG A 324 5.98 12.67 7.41
N LEU A 325 4.79 12.31 6.92
CA LEU A 325 4.42 12.43 5.50
C LEU A 325 4.43 13.89 5.01
N ASP A 326 3.99 14.83 5.84
CA ASP A 326 4.07 16.26 5.53
C ASP A 326 5.52 16.74 5.32
N MET A 327 6.44 16.23 6.15
CA MET A 327 7.86 16.57 6.07
C MET A 327 8.54 15.91 4.86
N GLU A 328 8.29 14.61 4.62
CA GLU A 328 8.76 13.89 3.44
C GLU A 328 8.20 14.50 2.15
N GLY A 329 6.95 14.97 2.15
CA GLY A 329 6.33 15.67 1.03
C GLY A 329 6.99 17.02 0.71
N LYS A 330 7.52 17.74 1.71
CA LYS A 330 8.34 18.94 1.48
C LYS A 330 9.70 18.60 0.88
N ALA A 331 10.33 17.50 1.31
CA ALA A 331 11.58 17.01 0.73
C ALA A 331 11.40 16.61 -0.73
N LYS A 332 10.33 15.87 -1.04
CA LYS A 332 9.98 15.50 -2.43
C LYS A 332 9.88 16.72 -3.34
N LYS A 333 9.12 17.74 -2.91
CA LYS A 333 8.98 19.00 -3.67
C LYS A 333 10.30 19.75 -3.90
N LEU A 334 11.32 19.53 -3.06
CA LEU A 334 12.64 20.11 -3.27
C LEU A 334 13.39 19.39 -4.38
N LEU A 335 13.33 18.06 -4.37
CA LEU A 335 14.00 17.22 -5.35
C LEU A 335 13.34 17.36 -6.72
N ASP A 336 12.01 17.30 -6.80
CA ASP A 336 11.21 17.47 -8.02
C ASP A 336 11.51 18.78 -8.78
N ARG A 337 11.98 19.83 -8.10
CA ARG A 337 12.33 21.13 -8.72
C ARG A 337 13.68 21.14 -9.44
N VAL A 338 14.47 20.09 -9.28
CA VAL A 338 15.75 19.92 -9.96
C VAL A 338 15.57 19.18 -11.29
N HIS A 339 14.53 18.34 -11.37
CA HIS A 339 14.18 17.53 -12.53
C HIS A 339 13.52 18.34 -13.66
#